data_AF-A0A6L5F5V6-F1
#
_entry.id   AF-A0A6L5F5V6-F1
#
_cell.length_a   1.000
_cell.length_b   1.000
_cell.length_c   1.000
_cell.angle_alpha   90.00
_cell.angle_beta   90.00
_cell.angle_gamma   90.00
#
_symmetry.space_group_name_H-M   'P 1'
#
loop_
_entity.id
_entity.type
_entity.pdbx_description
1 polymer ?
#
loop_
_entity_poly.entity_id
_entity_poly.type
_entity_poly.pdbx_seq_one_letter_code
_entity_poly.pdbx_strand_id
1 'polypeptide(L)'
;MMIRCGACRTQFDVPGEGRYACPNCGSVNLVRGAAGSPPPPGNGPAPAGPPPAGPGPAPGPGGQPPQPPGGMPGQPGVGAPPPPPEPEVPAPRIACDECGFSFIIGDISVATCPNCGAEVETGFDEDE
;
A
#
# COMPACT_ATOMS: atom_id res chain seq x y z
N MET A 1 -16.88 -15.69 -1.45
CA MET A 1 -15.61 -16.12 -2.08
C MET A 1 -14.57 -16.33 -0.99
N MET A 2 -13.79 -17.40 -1.09
CA MET A 2 -12.79 -17.71 -0.06
C MET A 2 -11.49 -16.93 -0.32
N ILE A 3 -10.99 -16.22 0.69
CA ILE A 3 -9.72 -15.51 0.63
C ILE A 3 -8.77 -15.99 1.73
N ARG A 4 -7.46 -15.78 1.53
CA ARG A 4 -6.41 -16.05 2.52
C ARG A 4 -5.91 -14.75 3.11
N CYS A 5 -5.84 -14.68 4.44
CA CYS A 5 -5.23 -13.53 5.10
C CYS A 5 -3.75 -13.42 4.74
N GLY A 6 -3.30 -12.23 4.29
CA GLY A 6 -1.90 -12.00 3.96
C GLY A 6 -0.94 -12.09 5.16
N ALA A 7 -1.44 -11.91 6.39
CA ALA A 7 -0.65 -11.96 7.61
C ALA A 7 -0.55 -13.37 8.20
N CYS A 8 -1.69 -13.99 8.56
CA CYS A 8 -1.71 -15.26 9.28
C CYS A 8 -2.09 -16.48 8.41
N ARG A 9 -2.38 -16.27 7.12
CA ARG A 9 -2.80 -17.30 6.15
C ARG A 9 -4.12 -18.02 6.44
N THR A 10 -4.88 -17.60 7.46
CA THR A 10 -6.24 -18.10 7.71
C THR A 10 -7.12 -17.89 6.48
N GLN A 11 -7.87 -18.92 6.10
CA GLN A 11 -8.87 -18.86 5.04
C GLN A 11 -10.23 -18.48 5.63
N PHE A 12 -10.94 -17.55 5.00
CA PHE A 12 -12.31 -17.18 5.38
C PHE A 12 -13.12 -16.71 4.16
N ASP A 13 -14.44 -16.85 4.24
CA ASP A 13 -15.35 -16.43 3.17
C ASP A 13 -15.73 -14.96 3.30
N VAL A 14 -15.82 -14.28 2.16
CA VAL A 14 -16.23 -12.87 2.06
C VAL A 14 -17.29 -12.69 0.96
N PRO A 15 -18.23 -11.74 1.12
CA PRO A 15 -19.35 -11.58 0.19
C PRO A 15 -18.94 -11.04 -1.19
N GLY A 16 -17.79 -10.38 -1.32
CA GLY A 16 -17.34 -9.82 -2.60
C GLY A 16 -16.06 -9.02 -2.45
N GLU A 17 -15.90 -8.02 -3.29
CA GLU A 17 -14.82 -7.05 -3.19
C GLU A 17 -15.02 -6.07 -2.03
N GLY A 18 -13.92 -5.62 -1.43
CA GLY A 18 -13.97 -4.72 -0.28
C GLY A 18 -12.84 -4.95 0.72
N ARG A 19 -12.99 -4.35 1.91
CA ARG A 19 -12.05 -4.46 3.02
C ARG A 19 -12.62 -5.37 4.09
N TYR A 20 -11.90 -6.42 4.45
CA TYR A 20 -12.37 -7.41 5.43
C TYR A 20 -11.30 -7.68 6.49
N ALA A 21 -11.70 -7.63 7.75
CA ALA A 21 -10.83 -7.99 8.88
C ALA A 21 -10.74 -9.51 9.03
N CYS A 22 -9.53 -10.03 9.19
CA CYS A 22 -9.34 -11.45 9.43
C CYS A 22 -9.88 -11.82 10.83
N PRO A 23 -10.75 -12.85 10.96
CA PRO A 23 -11.29 -13.25 12.26
C PRO A 23 -10.24 -13.88 13.20
N ASN A 24 -9.07 -14.27 12.67
CA ASN A 24 -8.01 -14.90 13.46
C ASN A 24 -6.99 -13.90 14.02
N CYS A 25 -6.58 -12.89 13.23
CA CYS A 25 -5.50 -11.97 13.62
C CYS A 25 -5.89 -10.48 13.52
N GLY A 26 -7.11 -10.15 13.10
CA GLY A 26 -7.60 -8.77 12.98
C GLY A 26 -7.05 -7.97 11.79
N SER A 27 -6.04 -8.46 11.06
CA SER A 27 -5.47 -7.75 9.92
C SER A 27 -6.50 -7.50 8.81
N VAL A 28 -6.50 -6.29 8.25
CA VAL A 28 -7.40 -5.89 7.16
C VAL A 28 -6.84 -6.38 5.83
N ASN A 29 -7.64 -7.18 5.12
CA ASN A 29 -7.32 -7.67 3.78
C ASN A 29 -8.16 -6.90 2.76
N LEU A 30 -7.54 -6.49 1.65
CA LEU A 30 -8.20 -5.78 0.56
C LEU A 30 -8.45 -6.74 -0.59
N VAL A 31 -9.71 -7.04 -0.85
CA VAL A 31 -10.16 -7.90 -1.94
C VAL A 31 -10.58 -7.00 -3.09
N ARG A 32 -9.86 -7.07 -4.21
CA ARG A 32 -10.24 -6.39 -5.44
C ARG A 32 -11.00 -7.40 -6.30
N GLY A 33 -12.15 -7.00 -6.85
CA GLY A 33 -12.78 -7.77 -7.90
C GLY A 33 -11.84 -7.88 -9.10
N ALA A 34 -11.92 -8.99 -9.83
CA ALA A 34 -11.42 -9.00 -11.20
C ALA A 34 -12.24 -7.95 -11.96
N ALA A 35 -11.57 -6.98 -12.60
CA ALA A 35 -12.23 -5.95 -13.41
C ALA A 35 -13.15 -6.64 -14.44
N GLY A 36 -14.47 -6.56 -14.23
CA GLY A 36 -15.42 -7.27 -15.08
C GLY A 36 -16.82 -7.56 -14.52
N SER A 37 -17.20 -7.11 -13.33
CA SER A 37 -18.60 -7.16 -12.88
C SER A 37 -19.16 -5.74 -12.74
N PRO A 38 -20.24 -5.37 -13.47
CA PRO A 38 -20.86 -4.06 -13.32
C PRO A 38 -21.40 -3.90 -11.89
N PRO A 39 -21.32 -2.69 -11.31
CA PRO A 39 -21.90 -2.43 -10.00
C PRO A 39 -23.42 -2.69 -10.06
N PRO A 40 -24.03 -3.28 -9.01
CA PRO A 40 -25.48 -3.36 -8.94
C PRO A 40 -26.06 -1.93 -8.93
N PRO A 41 -27.16 -1.66 -9.67
CA PRO A 41 -27.82 -0.36 -9.61
C PRO A 41 -28.29 -0.12 -8.18
N GLY A 42 -27.82 0.99 -7.61
CA GLY A 42 -27.84 1.26 -6.19
C GLY A 42 -29.22 1.57 -5.59
N ASN A 43 -29.23 1.59 -4.26
CA ASN A 43 -30.03 2.47 -3.41
C ASN A 43 -29.31 2.59 -2.05
N GLY A 44 -28.84 3.79 -1.69
CA GLY A 44 -28.18 4.10 -0.40
C GLY A 44 -29.12 4.07 0.81
N PRO A 45 -28.62 4.23 2.05
CA PRO A 45 -28.04 5.51 2.53
C PRO A 45 -26.63 5.41 3.16
N ALA A 46 -26.10 6.59 3.50
CA ALA A 46 -24.71 6.97 3.83
C ALA A 46 -24.21 6.57 5.27
N PRO A 47 -22.97 6.90 5.69
CA PRO A 47 -22.17 6.14 6.66
C PRO A 47 -22.45 6.43 8.14
N ALA A 48 -22.30 5.41 8.99
CA ALA A 48 -22.06 5.58 10.42
C ALA A 48 -20.54 5.68 10.66
N GLY A 49 -20.10 6.70 11.40
CA GLY A 49 -18.71 7.12 11.57
C GLY A 49 -17.76 6.10 12.22
N PRO A 50 -16.48 6.47 12.40
CA PRO A 50 -15.48 5.57 12.96
C PRO A 50 -15.75 5.27 14.44
N PRO A 51 -15.62 4.00 14.91
CA PRO A 51 -15.47 3.73 16.33
C PRO A 51 -14.11 4.22 16.85
N PRO A 52 -13.98 4.58 18.15
CA PRO A 52 -12.77 5.15 18.72
C PRO A 52 -11.59 4.18 18.72
N ALA A 53 -10.39 4.73 18.55
CA ALA A 53 -9.12 4.02 18.72
C ALA A 53 -8.92 3.62 20.19
N GLY A 54 -8.98 2.31 20.46
CA GLY A 54 -8.55 1.70 21.72
C GLY A 54 -7.07 1.28 21.67
N PRO A 55 -6.38 1.18 22.82
CA PRO A 55 -4.93 1.24 22.90
C PRO A 55 -4.26 0.01 22.27
N GLY A 56 -3.28 0.27 21.40
CA GLY A 56 -2.46 -0.76 20.79
C GLY A 56 -1.68 -1.57 21.83
N PRO A 57 -1.40 -2.86 21.57
CA PRO A 57 -0.47 -3.61 22.40
C PRO A 57 0.95 -3.06 22.24
N ALA A 58 1.62 -2.83 23.36
CA ALA A 58 3.02 -2.46 23.42
C ALA A 58 3.92 -3.51 22.74
N PRO A 59 5.03 -3.12 22.08
CA PRO A 59 6.04 -4.07 21.65
C PRO A 59 6.73 -4.65 22.89
N GLY A 60 6.48 -5.93 23.17
CA GLY A 60 7.28 -6.67 24.15
C GLY A 60 8.70 -6.89 23.62
N PRO A 61 9.75 -6.71 24.44
CA PRO A 61 11.11 -7.05 24.06
C PRO A 61 11.35 -8.55 24.32
N GLY A 62 12.04 -9.21 23.39
CA GLY A 62 12.70 -10.49 23.69
C GLY A 62 12.22 -11.65 22.82
N GLY A 63 13.05 -11.99 21.84
CA GLY A 63 12.93 -13.21 21.07
C GLY A 63 13.93 -13.23 19.92
N GLN A 64 15.22 -13.34 20.22
CA GLN A 64 16.22 -13.76 19.23
C GLN A 64 16.25 -15.30 19.17
N PRO A 65 16.01 -15.91 18.00
CA PRO A 65 16.47 -17.26 17.68
C PRO A 65 17.74 -17.22 16.78
N PRO A 66 18.43 -18.36 16.61
CA PRO A 66 19.84 -18.48 16.97
C PRO A 66 20.82 -18.18 15.83
N GLN A 67 22.04 -17.79 16.20
CA GLN A 67 23.17 -17.71 15.26
C GLN A 67 23.61 -19.13 14.87
N PRO A 68 23.91 -19.39 13.57
CA PRO A 68 24.47 -20.68 13.15
C PRO A 68 25.93 -20.81 13.58
N PRO A 69 26.38 -22.01 14.02
CA PRO A 69 27.79 -22.27 14.27
C PRO A 69 28.47 -22.68 12.97
N GLY A 70 29.67 -22.15 12.71
CA GLY A 70 30.56 -22.72 11.70
C GLY A 70 31.26 -21.67 10.86
N GLY A 71 32.47 -21.31 11.27
CA GLY A 71 33.46 -20.83 10.31
C GLY A 71 33.95 -21.99 9.45
N MET A 72 34.38 -21.69 8.22
CA MET A 72 35.60 -22.20 7.57
C MET A 72 35.77 -21.59 6.15
N PRO A 73 36.97 -21.66 5.56
CA PRO A 73 37.60 -20.55 4.83
C PRO A 73 37.56 -20.66 3.30
N GLY A 74 37.73 -19.50 2.64
CA GLY A 74 38.32 -19.39 1.32
C GLY A 74 37.45 -19.81 0.12
N GLN A 75 36.74 -18.84 -0.46
CA GLN A 75 36.38 -18.89 -1.88
C GLN A 75 37.05 -17.71 -2.59
N PRO A 76 38.01 -17.95 -3.50
CA PRO A 76 38.48 -16.93 -4.42
C PRO A 76 37.49 -16.85 -5.60
N GLY A 77 36.87 -15.68 -5.78
CA GLY A 77 36.22 -15.30 -7.03
C GLY A 77 34.69 -15.44 -7.06
N VAL A 78 33.99 -14.45 -6.52
CA VAL A 78 32.69 -14.03 -7.03
C VAL A 78 32.77 -12.52 -7.23
N GLY A 79 32.39 -12.07 -8.44
CA GLY A 79 32.57 -10.71 -8.91
C GLY A 79 32.02 -9.66 -7.95
N ALA A 80 32.49 -8.42 -8.12
CA ALA A 80 32.00 -7.29 -7.35
C ALA A 80 30.46 -7.33 -7.25
N PRO A 81 29.89 -7.09 -6.06
CA PRO A 81 28.45 -6.99 -5.92
C PRO A 81 27.92 -5.97 -6.94
N PRO A 82 26.75 -6.20 -7.56
CA PRO A 82 26.15 -5.19 -8.42
C PRO A 82 26.08 -3.87 -7.64
N PRO A 83 26.31 -2.72 -8.30
CA PRO A 83 26.25 -1.43 -7.63
C PRO A 83 24.91 -1.32 -6.88
N PRO A 84 24.91 -0.74 -5.67
CA PRO A 84 23.67 -0.51 -4.94
C PRO A 84 22.69 0.21 -5.86
N PRO A 85 21.38 -0.14 -5.85
CA PRO A 85 20.40 0.56 -6.64
C PRO A 85 20.53 2.06 -6.34
N GLU A 86 20.75 2.86 -7.37
CA GLU A 86 20.85 4.30 -7.24
C GLU A 86 19.59 4.84 -6.53
N PRO A 87 19.72 5.85 -5.65
CA PRO A 87 18.58 6.44 -4.98
C PRO A 87 17.56 6.88 -6.03
N GLU A 88 16.42 6.20 -6.06
CA GLU A 88 15.31 6.51 -6.95
C GLU A 88 14.95 7.98 -6.70
N VAL A 89 15.19 8.84 -7.70
CA VAL A 89 14.88 10.27 -7.62
C VAL A 89 13.42 10.36 -7.19
N PRO A 90 13.10 11.01 -6.05
CA PRO A 90 11.73 11.04 -5.56
C PRO A 90 10.86 11.71 -6.62
N ALA A 91 9.98 10.90 -7.23
CA ALA A 91 9.11 11.36 -8.29
C ALA A 91 8.35 12.63 -7.82
N PRO A 92 8.20 13.64 -8.68
CA PRO A 92 7.62 14.91 -8.28
C PRO A 92 6.19 14.69 -7.79
N ARG A 93 5.92 15.24 -6.61
CA ARG A 93 4.61 15.17 -5.96
C ARG A 93 4.02 16.56 -5.90
N ILE A 94 2.78 16.70 -6.33
CA ILE A 94 2.00 17.92 -6.13
C ILE A 94 0.90 17.66 -5.11
N ALA A 95 0.46 18.72 -4.43
CA ALA A 95 -0.76 18.71 -3.65
C ALA A 95 -1.87 19.40 -4.43
N CYS A 96 -3.07 18.83 -4.44
CA CYS A 96 -4.25 19.47 -5.01
C CYS A 96 -4.72 20.62 -4.12
N ASP A 97 -4.88 21.83 -4.65
CA ASP A 97 -5.35 23.01 -3.90
C ASP A 97 -6.79 22.89 -3.37
N GLU A 98 -7.65 22.12 -4.05
CA GLU A 98 -9.06 21.98 -3.68
C GLU A 98 -9.27 21.08 -2.45
N CYS A 99 -8.44 20.04 -2.30
CA CYS A 99 -8.65 19.01 -1.28
C CYS A 99 -7.40 18.61 -0.48
N GLY A 100 -6.24 19.19 -0.79
CA GLY A 100 -4.96 18.92 -0.12
C GLY A 100 -4.35 17.55 -0.41
N PHE A 101 -4.92 16.76 -1.33
CA PHE A 101 -4.42 15.42 -1.64
C PHE A 101 -3.08 15.49 -2.40
N SER A 102 -2.04 14.84 -1.87
CA SER A 102 -0.72 14.77 -2.52
C SER A 102 -0.58 13.52 -3.37
N PHE A 103 -0.17 13.69 -4.63
CA PHE A 103 0.00 12.59 -5.57
C PHE A 103 1.21 12.80 -6.48
N ILE A 104 1.74 11.68 -6.98
CA ILE A 104 2.87 11.67 -7.91
C ILE A 104 2.34 11.97 -9.31
N ILE A 105 2.99 12.91 -9.99
CA ILE A 105 2.68 13.27 -11.38
C ILE A 105 3.92 12.97 -12.23
N GLY A 106 3.71 12.53 -13.48
CA GLY A 106 4.77 12.50 -14.49
C GLY A 106 4.96 13.87 -15.15
N ASP A 107 5.60 13.89 -16.31
CA ASP A 107 5.81 15.09 -17.11
C ASP A 107 4.54 15.46 -17.89
N ILE A 108 3.54 16.04 -17.22
CA ILE A 108 2.30 16.54 -17.83
C ILE A 108 1.95 17.91 -17.24
N SER A 109 1.50 18.85 -18.06
CA SER A 109 1.22 20.23 -17.62
C SER A 109 -0.03 20.33 -16.72
N VAL A 110 -1.05 19.50 -16.97
CA VAL A 110 -2.31 19.49 -16.20
C VAL A 110 -2.62 18.07 -15.76
N ALA A 111 -2.90 17.88 -14.47
CA ALA A 111 -3.28 16.58 -13.92
C ALA A 111 -4.64 16.63 -13.22
N THR A 112 -5.44 15.59 -13.39
CA THR A 112 -6.71 15.45 -12.67
C THR A 112 -6.48 14.84 -11.29
N CYS A 113 -6.90 15.53 -10.24
CA CYS A 113 -6.79 15.03 -8.87
C CYS A 113 -7.61 13.75 -8.70
N PRO A 114 -7.01 12.63 -8.25
CA PRO A 114 -7.74 11.35 -8.11
C PRO A 114 -8.70 11.33 -6.91
N ASN A 115 -8.63 12.34 -6.02
CA ASN A 115 -9.49 12.43 -4.84
C ASN A 115 -10.79 13.20 -5.11
N CYS A 116 -10.72 14.33 -5.83
CA CYS A 116 -11.87 15.21 -6.06
C CYS A 116 -12.21 15.44 -7.54
N GLY A 117 -11.32 15.07 -8.47
CA GLY A 117 -11.51 15.30 -9.90
C GLY A 117 -11.17 16.72 -10.38
N ALA A 118 -10.71 17.60 -9.50
CA ALA A 118 -10.26 18.94 -9.90
C ALA A 118 -9.01 18.88 -10.78
N GLU A 119 -8.92 19.81 -11.74
CA GLU A 119 -7.72 20.02 -12.55
C GLU A 119 -6.67 20.75 -11.71
N VAL A 120 -5.45 20.21 -11.68
CA VAL A 120 -4.32 20.76 -10.93
C VAL A 120 -3.24 21.14 -11.93
N GLU A 121 -2.87 22.41 -11.93
CA GLU A 121 -1.74 22.92 -12.70
C GLU A 121 -0.44 22.46 -12.04
N THR A 122 0.39 21.78 -12.82
CA THR A 122 1.55 21.06 -12.27
C THR A 122 2.82 21.90 -12.24
N GLY A 123 2.81 23.06 -12.90
CA GLY A 123 3.96 23.97 -13.01
C GLY A 123 5.15 23.37 -13.78
N PHE A 124 4.96 22.25 -14.49
CA PHE A 124 5.89 21.80 -15.54
C PHE A 124 5.62 22.62 -16.80
N ASP A 125 5.92 23.91 -16.72
CA ASP A 125 6.24 24.69 -17.90
C ASP A 125 7.58 24.16 -18.42
N GLU A 126 7.67 23.94 -19.73
CA GLU A 126 8.90 23.56 -20.41
C GLU A 126 9.90 24.74 -20.34
N ASP A 127 10.44 25.04 -19.16
CA ASP A 127 11.53 26.00 -19.00
C ASP A 127 12.85 25.36 -19.49
N GLU A 128 13.02 25.49 -20.82
CA GLU A 128 14.25 25.68 -21.62
C GLU A 128 15.31 24.56 -21.73
#